data_AF-X1D5D9-F1
#
_entry.id   AF-X1D5D9-F1
#
_cell.length_a   1.000
_cell.length_b   1.000
_cell.length_c   1.000
_cell.angle_alpha   90.00
_cell.angle_beta   90.00
_cell.angle_gamma   90.00
#
_symmetry.space_group_name_H-M   'P 1'
#
loop_
_entity.id
_entity.type
_entity.pdbx_description
1 polymer ?
#
loop_
_entity_poly.entity_id
_entity_poly.type
_entity_poly.pdbx_seq_one_letter_code
_entity_poly.pdbx_strand_id
1 'polypeptide(L)'
;MSLWKVLLKFSDGTEKELELSDAKTYFGGYLKIKRSFFNSLIKSLKMTKKYFTNKAIDKVLGPDETDWTLNPWMLLIIKDNEKK
;
A
#
# COMPACT_ATOMS: atom_id res chain seq x y z
N MET A 1 9.97 16.46 -4.05
CA MET A 1 9.46 15.07 -4.20
C MET A 1 8.01 15.09 -3.81
N SER A 2 7.13 14.51 -4.62
CA SER A 2 5.69 14.46 -4.30
C SER A 2 5.47 13.38 -3.25
N LEU A 3 4.85 13.73 -2.11
CA LEU A 3 4.64 12.82 -1.00
C LEU A 3 3.18 12.39 -0.94
N TRP A 4 2.95 11.10 -0.82
CA TRP A 4 1.66 10.51 -0.50
C TRP A 4 1.56 10.31 1.01
N LYS A 5 0.40 10.60 1.59
CA LYS A 5 0.13 10.30 3.00
C LYS A 5 -0.84 9.14 3.09
N VAL A 6 -0.46 8.10 3.82
CA VAL A 6 -1.28 6.92 4.06
C VAL A 6 -1.52 6.79 5.55
N LEU A 7 -2.77 6.96 5.96
CA LEU A 7 -3.19 6.74 7.33
C LEU A 7 -3.56 5.27 7.50
N LEU A 8 -2.91 4.62 8.45
CA LEU A 8 -3.14 3.24 8.82
C LEU A 8 -3.87 3.18 10.16
N LYS A 9 -4.95 2.41 10.22
CA LYS A 9 -5.71 2.08 11.43
C LYS A 9 -5.82 0.58 11.58
N PHE A 10 -5.23 0.04 12.64
CA PHE A 10 -5.20 -1.39 12.92
C PHE A 10 -6.36 -1.79 13.85
N SER A 11 -6.67 -3.09 13.87
CA SER A 11 -7.78 -3.63 14.67
C SER A 11 -7.60 -3.49 16.18
N ASP A 12 -6.37 -3.30 16.65
CA ASP A 12 -6.04 -3.05 18.05
C ASP A 12 -6.19 -1.57 18.44
N GLY A 13 -6.67 -0.72 17.51
CA GLY A 13 -6.83 0.72 17.71
C GLY A 13 -5.56 1.52 17.44
N THR A 14 -4.44 0.87 17.11
CA THR A 14 -3.20 1.57 16.75
C THR A 14 -3.41 2.34 15.45
N GLU A 15 -2.97 3.60 15.43
CA GLU A 15 -2.97 4.44 14.25
C GLU A 15 -1.54 4.84 13.88
N LYS A 16 -1.25 4.92 12.58
CA LYS A 16 0.07 5.31 12.06
C LYS A 16 -0.06 6.04 10.74
N GLU A 17 0.60 7.16 10.60
CA GLU A 17 0.76 7.85 9.32
C GLU A 17 2.08 7.43 8.65
N LEU A 18 2.01 7.16 7.35
CA LEU A 18 3.18 6.90 6.51
C LEU A 18 3.26 7.96 5.41
N GLU A 19 4.46 8.52 5.23
CA GLU A 19 4.80 9.33 4.07
C GLU A 19 5.54 8.47 3.03
N LEU A 20 5.02 8.44 1.80
CA LEU A 20 5.58 7.67 0.70
C LEU A 20 5.99 8.62 -0.43
N SER A 21 7.22 8.48 -0.92
CA SER A 21 7.68 9.24 -2.08
C SER A 21 7.06 8.67 -3.36
N ASP A 22 6.48 9.55 -4.18
CA ASP A 22 5.96 9.18 -5.49
C ASP A 22 7.10 8.75 -6.43
N ALA A 23 6.96 7.55 -6.99
CA ALA A 23 7.92 7.01 -7.94
C ALA A 23 7.52 7.24 -9.41
N LYS A 24 6.39 7.91 -9.69
CA LYS A 24 5.88 8.18 -11.04
C LYS A 24 6.93 8.76 -11.97
N THR A 25 7.77 9.68 -11.48
CA THR A 25 8.83 10.31 -12.25
C THR A 25 9.90 9.33 -12.72
N TYR A 26 10.22 8.32 -11.91
CA TYR A 26 11.20 7.27 -12.26
C TYR A 26 10.64 6.26 -13.28
N PHE A 27 9.31 6.04 -13.27
CA PHE A 27 8.66 5.05 -14.14
C PHE A 27 7.93 5.66 -15.35
N GLY A 28 7.99 6.99 -15.53
CA GLY A 28 7.30 7.69 -16.61
C GLY A 28 5.77 7.69 -16.51
N GLY A 29 5.21 7.22 -15.39
CA GLY A 29 3.76 7.07 -15.19
C GLY A 29 3.38 6.08 -14.10
N TYR A 30 2.08 5.93 -13.88
CA TYR A 30 1.53 4.92 -12.98
C TYR A 30 1.16 3.66 -13.74
N LEU A 31 1.53 2.50 -13.19
CA LEU A 31 1.12 1.21 -13.73
C LEU A 31 -0.39 1.03 -13.60
N LYS A 32 -1.06 0.71 -14.71
CA LYS A 32 -2.48 0.38 -14.73
C LYS A 32 -2.65 -1.12 -14.54
N ILE A 33 -3.07 -1.53 -13.34
CA ILE A 33 -3.24 -2.93 -12.98
C ILE A 33 -4.75 -3.26 -12.94
N LYS A 34 -5.15 -4.36 -13.58
CA LYS A 34 -6.55 -4.81 -13.55
C LYS A 34 -6.95 -5.26 -12.14
N ARG A 35 -8.19 -4.98 -11.71
CA ARG A 35 -8.73 -5.44 -10.42
C ARG A 35 -8.60 -6.95 -10.21
N SER A 36 -8.73 -7.75 -11.28
CA SER A 36 -8.56 -9.21 -11.23
C SER A 36 -7.16 -9.63 -10.76
N PHE A 37 -6.11 -8.85 -11.08
CA PHE A 37 -4.77 -9.12 -10.59
C PHE A 37 -4.68 -8.99 -9.08
N PHE A 38 -5.23 -7.92 -8.50
CA PHE A 38 -5.26 -7.72 -7.03
C PHE A 38 -5.99 -8.86 -6.33
N ASN A 39 -7.14 -9.29 -6.86
CA ASN A 39 -7.92 -10.39 -6.29
C ASN A 39 -7.12 -11.70 -6.28
N SER A 40 -6.46 -12.03 -7.38
CA SER A 40 -5.61 -13.22 -7.49
C SER A 40 -4.42 -13.14 -6.55
N LEU A 41 -3.75 -11.99 -6.45
CA LEU A 41 -2.61 -11.79 -5.56
C LEU A 41 -3.00 -11.96 -4.09
N ILE A 42 -4.10 -11.34 -3.64
CA ILE A 42 -4.60 -11.49 -2.27
C ILE A 42 -4.90 -12.96 -1.95
N LYS A 43 -5.49 -13.70 -2.91
CA LYS A 43 -5.75 -15.14 -2.74
C LYS A 43 -4.44 -15.92 -2.56
N SER A 44 -3.44 -15.66 -3.40
CA SER A 44 -2.12 -16.31 -3.32
C SER A 44 -1.38 -15.99 -2.02
N LEU A 45 -1.42 -14.73 -1.56
CA LEU A 45 -0.80 -14.30 -0.30
C LEU A 45 -1.44 -15.03 0.89
N LYS A 46 -2.77 -15.13 0.94
CA LYS A 46 -3.48 -15.84 2.02
C LYS A 46 -3.19 -17.33 2.07
N MET A 47 -2.91 -17.97 0.93
CA MET A 47 -2.53 -19.39 0.88
C MET A 47 -1.09 -19.64 1.36
N THR A 48 -0.24 -18.61 1.35
CA THR A 48 1.19 -18.74 1.63
C THR A 48 1.50 -18.26 3.05
N LYS A 49 1.86 -19.19 3.95
CA LYS A 49 2.11 -18.93 5.39
C LYS A 49 3.25 -17.94 5.69
N LYS A 50 4.03 -17.53 4.69
CA LYS A 50 5.16 -16.59 4.84
C LYS A 50 4.74 -15.12 4.82
N TYR A 51 3.52 -14.83 4.40
CA TYR A 51 3.02 -13.46 4.30
C TYR A 51 1.93 -13.19 5.32
N PHE A 52 1.90 -11.95 5.81
CA PHE A 52 0.85 -11.45 6.66
C PHE A 52 0.03 -10.44 5.86
N THR A 53 -1.29 -10.53 5.96
CA THR A 53 -2.21 -9.57 5.36
C THR A 53 -3.06 -8.93 6.45
N ASN A 54 -3.16 -7.61 6.46
CA ASN A 54 -4.04 -6.91 7.39
C ASN A 54 -4.85 -5.84 6.64
N LYS A 55 -6.04 -5.51 7.15
CA LYS A 55 -6.86 -4.41 6.66
C LYS A 55 -6.54 -3.19 7.51
N ALA A 56 -5.56 -2.40 7.06
CA ALA A 56 -5.06 -1.27 7.83
C ALA A 56 -5.20 0.09 7.13
N ILE A 57 -5.32 0.15 5.81
CA ILE A 57 -5.42 1.44 5.10
C ILE A 57 -6.78 2.06 5.41
N ASP A 58 -6.76 3.22 6.07
CA ASP A 58 -7.96 3.98 6.46
C ASP A 58 -8.17 5.19 5.54
N LYS A 59 -7.09 5.94 5.26
CA LYS A 59 -7.15 7.13 4.41
C LYS A 59 -5.91 7.24 3.52
N VAL A 60 -6.08 7.72 2.29
CA VAL A 60 -4.98 8.01 1.36
C VAL A 60 -5.14 9.42 0.80
N LEU A 61 -4.13 10.26 1.02
CA LEU A 61 -4.05 11.61 0.46
C LEU A 61 -2.96 11.67 -0.60
N GLY A 62 -3.31 12.24 -1.75
CA GLY A 62 -2.38 12.56 -2.81
C GLY A 62 -1.42 13.68 -2.41
N PRO A 63 -0.37 13.93 -3.21
CA PRO A 63 0.58 15.03 -2.99
C PRO A 63 -0.05 16.43 -3.03
N ASP A 64 -1.23 16.53 -3.62
CA ASP A 64 -2.08 17.71 -3.75
C ASP A 64 -3.19 17.77 -2.68
N GLU A 65 -3.11 16.91 -1.65
CA GLU A 65 -4.13 16.74 -0.60
C GLU A 65 -5.49 16.23 -1.09
N THR A 66 -5.60 15.85 -2.37
CA THR A 66 -6.80 15.19 -2.90
C THR A 66 -7.01 13.85 -2.16
N ASP A 67 -8.27 13.52 -1.87
CA ASP A 67 -8.61 12.25 -1.24
C ASP A 67 -8.70 11.12 -2.28
N TRP A 68 -7.87 10.09 -2.11
CA TRP A 68 -7.82 8.91 -2.98
C TRP A 68 -8.31 7.63 -2.28
N THR A 69 -8.92 7.75 -1.11
CA THR A 69 -9.25 6.61 -0.24
C THR A 69 -10.13 5.57 -0.92
N LEU A 70 -11.04 6.00 -1.81
CA LEU A 70 -11.96 5.10 -2.52
C LEU A 70 -11.30 4.31 -3.67
N ASN A 71 -10.06 4.63 -4.03
CA ASN A 71 -9.32 3.88 -5.03
C ASN A 71 -8.85 2.53 -4.47
N PRO A 72 -8.65 1.51 -5.32
CA PRO A 72 -8.08 0.25 -4.87
C PRO A 72 -6.60 0.42 -4.51
N TRP A 73 -6.29 0.29 -3.21
CA TRP A 73 -4.93 0.37 -2.68
C TRP A 73 -4.45 -0.97 -2.11
N MET A 74 -3.15 -1.19 -2.22
CA MET A 74 -2.47 -2.31 -1.58
C MET A 74 -1.07 -1.84 -1.20
N LEU A 75 -0.79 -1.81 0.10
CA LEU A 75 0.51 -1.48 0.64
C LEU A 75 1.32 -2.77 0.84
N LEU A 76 2.46 -2.86 0.17
CA LEU A 76 3.41 -3.97 0.31
C LEU A 76 4.59 -3.51 1.15
N ILE A 77 4.79 -4.13 2.31
CA ILE A 77 5.95 -3.88 3.17
C ILE A 77 6.86 -5.10 3.07
N ILE A 78 8.04 -4.89 2.51
CA ILE A 78 9.07 -5.93 2.40
C ILE A 78 10.15 -5.58 3.41
N LYS A 79 10.29 -6.42 4.43
CA LYS A 79 11.42 -6.36 5.34
C LYS A 79 12.43 -7.39 4.90
N ASP A 80 13.55 -6.92 4.37
CA ASP A 80 14.70 -7.78 4.19
C ASP A 80 15.29 -8.13 5.56
N ASN A 81 15.44 -9.43 5.83
CA ASN A 81 16.05 -9.96 7.05
C ASN A 81 17.36 -10.68 6.75
N GLU A 82 18.02 -10.40 5.62
CA GLU A 82 19.37 -10.90 5.36
C GLU A 82 20.27 -10.65 6.57
N LYS A 83 20.79 -11.75 7.14
CA LYS A 83 21.84 -11.67 8.15
C LYS A 83 23.08 -11.15 7.42
N LYS A 84 23.51 -9.93 7.75
CA LYS A 84 24.87 -9.49 7.44
C LYS A 84 25.89 -10.44 8.06
#